data_AF-A0A1V1UE72-F1
#
_entry.id   AF-A0A1V1UE72-F1
#
_cell.length_a   1.000
_cell.length_b   1.000
_cell.length_c   1.000
_cell.angle_alpha   90.00
_cell.angle_beta   90.00
_cell.angle_gamma   90.00
#
_symmetry.space_group_name_H-M   'P 1'
#
loop_
_entity.id
_entity.type
_entity.pdbx_description
1 polymer ?
#
loop_
_entity_poly.entity_id
_entity_poly.type
_entity_poly.pdbx_seq_one_letter_code
_entity_poly.pdbx_strand_id
1 'polypeptide(L)'
;MLWRRKPAIIVASMGRSGSTLCYAALREAAMGRFGRDPAYFAPSLARARLRRGQIVKTHDYPDALPARRAPCKALFIFGSTYAAALSLHVCRTRDGAVWVAQHFANCKSTASPDDLFARDALGMAQQVKAWTVTEALPVLCLRYEALWDSVPRIARFTGYPLHLPPKTPRATPDLPESLRQRAEAVYRPLDAILDRLPDAFVAGPEMQPHVRDIPDDPAFSPEARACLS
;
A
#
# COMPACT_ATOMS: atom_id res chain seq x y z
N MET A 1 -6.61 -30.85 1.17
CA MET A 1 -5.14 -30.63 1.21
C MET A 1 -4.57 -29.68 0.13
N LEU A 2 -5.36 -29.10 -0.79
CA LEU A 2 -4.83 -28.29 -1.92
C LEU A 2 -4.17 -26.93 -1.55
N TRP A 3 -4.42 -26.36 -0.37
CA TRP A 3 -4.00 -25.00 -0.02
C TRP A 3 -2.57 -24.90 0.56
N ARG A 4 -2.04 -25.97 1.17
CA ARG A 4 -0.62 -26.06 1.57
C ARG A 4 0.33 -26.06 0.36
N ARG A 5 -0.21 -26.22 -0.85
CA ARG A 5 0.53 -26.08 -2.11
C ARG A 5 0.48 -24.65 -2.67
N LYS A 6 -0.41 -23.78 -2.18
CA LYS A 6 -0.51 -22.40 -2.66
C LYS A 6 0.67 -21.55 -2.18
N PRO A 7 1.10 -20.57 -2.98
CA PRO A 7 2.14 -19.64 -2.55
C PRO A 7 1.70 -18.87 -1.30
N ALA A 8 2.66 -18.31 -0.56
CA ALA A 8 2.35 -17.25 0.39
C ALA A 8 1.81 -16.03 -0.38
N ILE A 9 0.80 -15.34 0.16
CA ILE A 9 0.28 -14.11 -0.42
C ILE A 9 0.69 -12.95 0.48
N ILE A 10 1.41 -11.99 -0.08
CA ILE A 10 1.74 -10.74 0.57
C ILE A 10 0.68 -9.72 0.15
N VAL A 11 0.07 -9.03 1.10
CA VAL A 11 -0.83 -7.89 0.88
C VAL A 11 -0.07 -6.64 1.30
N ALA A 12 0.64 -6.06 0.34
CA ALA A 12 1.37 -4.82 0.49
C ALA A 12 0.48 -3.64 0.06
N SER A 13 0.78 -2.46 0.60
CA SER A 13 0.13 -1.23 0.14
C SER A 13 0.90 -0.02 0.60
N MET A 14 0.72 1.10 -0.10
CA MET A 14 1.06 2.39 0.47
C MET A 14 0.24 2.65 1.76
N GLY A 15 0.68 3.61 2.57
CA GLY A 15 -0.04 4.02 3.77
C GLY A 15 -1.51 4.35 3.44
N ARG A 16 -2.45 3.81 4.22
CA ARG A 16 -3.89 4.12 4.16
C ARG A 16 -4.63 3.82 2.83
N SER A 17 -4.10 3.03 1.91
CA SER A 17 -4.77 2.69 0.62
C SER A 17 -5.70 1.46 0.67
N GLY A 18 -6.19 1.05 1.84
CA GLY A 18 -7.22 0.00 1.93
C GLY A 18 -6.74 -1.45 1.92
N SER A 19 -5.45 -1.73 2.15
CA SER A 19 -4.94 -3.12 2.30
C SER A 19 -5.65 -3.94 3.35
N THR A 20 -6.12 -3.34 4.44
CA THR A 20 -6.83 -4.07 5.51
C THR A 20 -8.07 -4.79 4.97
N LEU A 21 -8.79 -4.19 4.01
CA LEU A 21 -9.97 -4.79 3.39
C LEU A 21 -9.63 -6.06 2.62
N CYS A 22 -8.68 -5.95 1.69
CA CYS A 22 -8.24 -7.08 0.86
C CYS A 22 -7.58 -8.17 1.71
N TYR A 23 -6.79 -7.76 2.72
CA TYR A 23 -6.19 -8.67 3.69
C TYR A 23 -7.24 -9.46 4.48
N ALA A 24 -8.28 -8.79 4.99
CA ALA A 24 -9.35 -9.45 5.74
C ALA A 24 -10.11 -10.46 4.86
N ALA A 25 -10.48 -10.06 3.65
CA ALA A 25 -11.17 -10.95 2.70
C ALA A 25 -10.32 -12.17 2.30
N LEU A 26 -9.01 -12.00 2.09
CA LEU A 26 -8.09 -13.12 1.83
C LEU A 26 -7.90 -14.01 3.05
N ARG A 27 -7.81 -13.42 4.25
CA ARG A 27 -7.75 -14.15 5.52
C ARG A 27 -8.99 -15.02 5.70
N GLU A 28 -10.19 -14.48 5.50
CA GLU A 28 -11.45 -15.24 5.56
C GLU A 28 -11.48 -16.39 4.54
N ALA A 29 -11.12 -16.11 3.29
CA ALA A 29 -11.02 -17.12 2.23
C ALA A 29 -10.04 -18.24 2.58
N ALA A 30 -8.95 -17.93 3.29
CA ALA A 30 -7.96 -18.90 3.74
C ALA A 30 -8.40 -19.65 5.02
N MET A 31 -9.15 -18.99 5.91
CA MET A 31 -9.62 -19.53 7.19
C MET A 31 -10.74 -20.56 7.05
N GLY A 32 -11.62 -20.41 6.05
CA GLY A 32 -12.90 -21.14 5.92
C GLY A 32 -12.87 -22.67 5.94
N ARG A 33 -11.73 -23.32 6.20
CA ARG A 33 -11.58 -24.78 6.27
C ARG A 33 -10.58 -25.34 7.31
N PHE A 34 -9.83 -24.53 8.10
CA PHE A 34 -8.71 -25.05 8.92
C PHE A 34 -8.70 -24.68 10.41
N GLY A 35 -9.58 -23.78 10.87
CA GLY A 35 -9.66 -23.38 12.29
C GLY A 35 -8.42 -22.64 12.85
N ARG A 36 -7.30 -22.56 12.12
CA ARG A 36 -6.11 -21.77 12.48
C ARG A 36 -5.92 -20.62 11.51
N ASP A 37 -5.75 -19.43 12.06
CA ASP A 37 -5.53 -18.20 11.30
C ASP A 37 -4.18 -18.22 10.58
N PRO A 38 -4.16 -18.22 9.23
CA PRO A 38 -2.91 -18.22 8.47
C PRO A 38 -2.34 -16.81 8.27
N ALA A 39 -3.02 -15.78 8.80
CA ALA A 39 -2.76 -14.40 8.48
C ALA A 39 -2.10 -13.63 9.63
N TYR A 40 -1.15 -12.76 9.31
CA TYR A 40 -0.56 -11.84 10.28
C TYR A 40 0.00 -10.57 9.61
N PHE A 41 0.25 -9.55 10.42
CA PHE A 41 0.94 -8.33 9.99
C PHE A 41 2.46 -8.47 10.21
N ALA A 42 3.24 -8.21 9.16
CA ALA A 42 4.69 -8.19 9.20
C ALA A 42 5.19 -6.74 9.03
N PRO A 43 5.67 -6.08 10.11
CA PRO A 43 6.27 -4.75 9.99
C PRO A 43 7.58 -4.78 9.21
N SER A 44 8.24 -5.94 9.10
CA SER A 44 9.42 -6.13 8.26
C SER A 44 9.33 -7.43 7.49
N LEU A 45 9.49 -7.36 6.16
CA LEU A 45 9.53 -8.53 5.29
C LEU A 45 10.79 -9.36 5.51
N ALA A 46 11.92 -8.74 5.86
CA ALA A 46 13.18 -9.42 6.13
C ALA A 46 13.07 -10.45 7.27
N ARG A 47 12.15 -10.22 8.21
CA ARG A 47 11.86 -11.10 9.35
C ARG A 47 10.56 -11.88 9.19
N ALA A 48 9.85 -11.70 8.07
CA ALA A 48 8.57 -12.35 7.84
C ALA A 48 8.75 -13.85 7.61
N ARG A 49 7.91 -14.65 8.26
CA ARG A 49 7.76 -16.07 7.97
C ARG A 49 6.85 -16.18 6.74
N LEU A 50 7.44 -16.42 5.57
CA LEU A 50 6.72 -16.62 4.30
C LEU A 50 6.62 -18.12 4.00
N ARG A 51 5.58 -18.78 4.52
CA ARG A 51 5.27 -20.19 4.27
C ARG A 51 4.08 -20.32 3.34
N ARG A 52 4.01 -21.43 2.61
CA ARG A 52 2.89 -21.75 1.72
C ARG A 52 1.55 -21.62 2.43
N GLY A 53 0.61 -20.95 1.78
CA GLY A 53 -0.74 -20.72 2.28
C GLY A 53 -0.89 -19.61 3.33
N GLN A 54 0.19 -18.93 3.73
CA GLN A 54 0.11 -17.77 4.63
C GLN A 54 -0.32 -16.50 3.90
N ILE A 55 -1.05 -15.65 4.60
CA ILE A 55 -1.45 -14.32 4.14
C ILE A 55 -0.73 -13.27 5.00
N VAL A 56 0.16 -12.47 4.42
CA VAL A 56 1.00 -11.55 5.18
C VAL A 56 0.70 -10.12 4.76
N LYS A 57 0.23 -9.28 5.68
CA LYS A 57 0.07 -7.84 5.41
C LYS A 57 1.36 -7.09 5.74
N THR A 58 1.75 -6.13 4.91
CA THR A 58 2.92 -5.28 5.19
C THR A 58 2.80 -3.89 4.56
N HIS A 59 3.62 -2.97 5.04
CA HIS A 59 3.92 -1.68 4.41
C HIS A 59 5.42 -1.56 4.09
N ASP A 60 6.17 -2.68 4.16
CA ASP A 60 7.59 -2.74 3.83
C ASP A 60 7.82 -2.73 2.31
N TYR A 61 9.06 -2.54 1.91
CA TYR A 61 9.52 -2.53 0.53
C TYR A 61 9.83 -3.95 0.01
N PRO A 62 9.73 -4.19 -1.31
CA PRO A 62 9.97 -5.52 -1.89
C PRO A 62 11.43 -5.97 -1.80
N ASP A 63 12.40 -5.05 -1.68
CA ASP A 63 13.82 -5.34 -1.51
C ASP A 63 14.16 -5.96 -0.14
N ALA A 64 13.31 -5.73 0.87
CA ALA A 64 13.42 -6.37 2.18
C ALA A 64 13.03 -7.86 2.16
N LEU A 65 12.62 -8.44 1.03
CA LEU A 65 12.27 -9.85 0.95
C LEU A 65 13.47 -10.75 1.26
N PRO A 66 13.31 -11.77 2.12
CA PRO A 66 14.40 -12.68 2.43
C PRO A 66 14.77 -13.52 1.20
N ALA A 67 16.07 -13.69 0.98
CA ALA A 67 16.60 -14.50 -0.13
C ALA A 67 16.07 -15.94 -0.09
N ARG A 68 16.00 -16.55 1.10
CA ARG A 68 15.40 -17.88 1.32
C ARG A 68 13.95 -17.73 1.76
N ARG A 69 13.00 -18.05 0.88
CA ARG A 69 11.56 -18.01 1.14
C ARG A 69 10.82 -19.11 0.39
N ALA A 70 9.61 -19.45 0.85
CA ALA A 70 8.70 -20.24 0.03
C ALA A 70 8.22 -19.43 -1.18
N PRO A 71 7.70 -20.06 -2.24
CA PRO A 71 7.07 -19.34 -3.34
C PRO A 71 6.00 -18.37 -2.82
N CYS A 72 6.10 -17.11 -3.23
CA CYS A 72 5.19 -16.04 -2.81
C CYS A 72 4.75 -15.19 -4.00
N LYS A 73 3.56 -14.61 -3.88
CA LYS A 73 3.04 -13.56 -4.76
C LYS A 73 2.62 -12.38 -3.91
N ALA A 74 2.59 -11.18 -4.47
CA ALA A 74 2.10 -10.01 -3.77
C ALA A 74 0.90 -9.38 -4.48
N LEU A 75 -0.03 -8.85 -3.69
CA LEU A 75 -0.94 -7.79 -4.10
C LEU A 75 -0.35 -6.49 -3.58
N PHE A 76 -0.21 -5.48 -4.43
CA PHE A 76 0.16 -4.14 -4.01
C PHE A 76 -1.00 -3.19 -4.27
N ILE A 77 -1.55 -2.60 -3.22
CA ILE A 77 -2.70 -1.69 -3.32
C ILE A 77 -2.24 -0.24 -3.20
N PHE A 78 -2.58 0.58 -4.18
CA PHE A 78 -2.30 2.00 -4.22
C PHE A 78 -3.57 2.81 -4.51
N GLY A 79 -3.48 4.13 -4.49
CA GLY A 79 -4.61 5.03 -4.75
C GLY A 79 -4.14 6.48 -4.65
N SER A 80 -5.06 7.41 -4.41
CA SER A 80 -4.70 8.81 -4.16
C SER A 80 -3.91 8.96 -2.86
N THR A 81 -2.71 9.51 -2.97
CA THR A 81 -1.86 9.94 -1.84
C THR A 81 -2.50 11.08 -1.07
N TYR A 82 -3.20 11.98 -1.75
CA TYR A 82 -3.97 13.05 -1.12
C TYR A 82 -5.06 12.48 -0.19
N ALA A 83 -5.91 11.60 -0.73
CA ALA A 83 -6.97 10.96 0.07
C ALA A 83 -6.40 10.12 1.23
N ALA A 84 -5.26 9.45 1.03
CA ALA A 84 -4.56 8.70 2.06
C ALA A 84 -4.05 9.61 3.21
N ALA A 85 -3.44 10.75 2.87
CA ALA A 85 -2.98 11.73 3.85
C ALA A 85 -4.14 12.32 4.66
N LEU A 86 -5.24 12.69 3.99
CA LEU A 86 -6.45 13.17 4.69
C LEU A 86 -7.01 12.09 5.63
N SER A 87 -7.05 10.83 5.19
CA SER A 87 -7.47 9.71 6.03
C SER A 87 -6.58 9.54 7.27
N LEU A 88 -5.27 9.73 7.13
CA LEU A 88 -4.34 9.67 8.26
C LEU A 88 -4.59 10.79 9.26
N HIS A 89 -4.84 12.02 8.79
CA HIS A 89 -5.15 13.15 9.64
C HIS A 89 -6.39 12.86 10.53
N VAL A 90 -7.46 12.31 9.95
CA VAL A 90 -8.64 11.88 10.71
C VAL A 90 -8.31 10.81 11.74
N CYS A 91 -7.46 9.83 11.38
CA CYS A 91 -7.06 8.78 12.30
C CYS A 91 -6.18 9.31 13.44
N ARG A 92 -5.40 10.37 13.22
CA ARG A 92 -4.65 11.03 14.31
C ARG A 92 -5.58 11.53 15.41
N THR A 93 -6.68 12.16 15.02
CA THR A 93 -7.69 12.66 15.96
C THR A 93 -8.45 11.52 16.65
N ARG A 94 -8.77 10.44 15.93
CA ARG A 94 -9.56 9.32 16.46
C ARG A 94 -8.75 8.31 17.28
N ASP A 95 -7.58 7.91 16.79
CA ASP A 95 -6.82 6.74 17.28
C ASP A 95 -5.62 7.15 18.17
N GLY A 96 -5.30 8.45 18.22
CA GLY A 96 -4.28 9.01 19.10
C GLY A 96 -2.83 8.88 18.62
N ALA A 97 -1.92 9.57 19.32
CA ALA A 97 -0.54 9.76 18.89
C ALA A 97 0.28 8.45 18.82
N VAL A 98 0.06 7.52 19.76
CA VAL A 98 0.76 6.22 19.80
C VAL A 98 0.47 5.40 18.54
N TRP A 99 -0.81 5.35 18.15
CA TRP A 99 -1.21 4.62 16.95
C TRP A 99 -0.59 5.24 15.69
N VAL A 100 -0.58 6.57 15.60
CA VAL A 100 0.01 7.28 14.44
C VAL A 100 1.51 7.02 14.36
N ALA A 101 2.25 7.14 15.47
CA ALA A 101 3.69 6.87 15.48
C ALA A 101 3.99 5.43 15.03
N GLN A 102 3.22 4.46 15.52
CA GLN A 102 3.34 3.07 15.07
C GLN A 102 3.01 2.91 13.57
N HIS A 103 2.04 3.66 13.05
CA HIS A 103 1.68 3.63 11.64
C HIS A 103 2.80 4.18 10.74
N PHE A 104 3.45 5.27 11.14
CA PHE A 104 4.62 5.82 10.46
C PHE A 104 5.79 4.84 10.44
N ALA A 105 6.10 4.23 11.59
CA ALA A 105 7.14 3.22 11.70
C ALA A 105 6.87 2.00 10.80
N ASN A 106 5.60 1.58 10.71
CA ASN A 106 5.18 0.50 9.82
C ASN A 106 5.38 0.86 8.34
N CYS A 107 5.17 2.13 7.95
CA CYS A 107 5.40 2.65 6.61
C CYS A 107 6.88 2.99 6.31
N LYS A 108 7.80 2.62 7.20
CA LYS A 108 9.25 2.93 7.08
C LYS A 108 9.55 4.42 7.03
N SER A 109 8.66 5.23 7.59
CA SER A 109 8.87 6.66 7.66
C SER A 109 9.60 7.04 8.95
N THR A 110 10.57 7.95 8.80
CA THR A 110 11.23 8.65 9.90
C THR A 110 10.60 10.03 10.16
N ALA A 111 9.56 10.39 9.39
CA ALA A 111 8.87 11.66 9.52
C ALA A 111 7.99 11.75 10.76
N SER A 112 7.65 12.98 11.15
CA SER A 112 6.67 13.24 12.19
C SER A 112 5.26 13.36 11.60
N PRO A 113 4.20 13.17 12.41
CA PRO A 113 2.83 13.47 12.00
C PRO A 113 2.61 14.94 11.59
N ASP A 114 3.46 15.85 12.02
CA ASP A 114 3.37 17.28 11.68
C ASP A 114 3.94 17.57 10.28
N ASP A 115 4.76 16.66 9.75
CA ASP A 115 5.31 16.74 8.39
C ASP A 115 4.28 16.37 7.31
N LEU A 116 3.12 15.83 7.71
CA LEU A 116 2.11 15.26 6.81
C LEU A 116 1.63 16.25 5.73
N PHE A 117 1.64 17.55 6.02
CA PHE A 117 1.24 18.59 5.05
C PHE A 117 2.41 19.47 4.61
N ALA A 118 3.63 18.96 4.72
CA ALA A 118 4.85 19.61 4.23
C ALA A 118 5.58 18.75 3.19
N ARG A 119 5.42 17.42 3.24
CA ARG A 119 6.09 16.45 2.37
C ARG A 119 5.35 15.12 2.34
N ASP A 120 5.81 14.17 1.52
CA ASP A 120 5.34 12.78 1.54
C ASP A 120 5.78 12.04 2.82
N ALA A 121 5.19 12.42 3.96
CA ALA A 121 5.59 11.96 5.28
C ALA A 121 5.40 10.45 5.51
N LEU A 122 4.71 9.72 4.63
CA LEU A 122 4.58 8.26 4.70
C LEU A 122 5.41 7.54 3.62
N GLY A 123 6.16 8.26 2.79
CA GLY A 123 6.88 7.69 1.65
C GLY A 123 5.97 6.92 0.71
N MET A 124 4.72 7.36 0.52
CA MET A 124 3.73 6.68 -0.30
C MET A 124 4.19 6.56 -1.75
N ALA A 125 4.75 7.64 -2.31
CA ALA A 125 5.22 7.64 -3.69
C ALA A 125 6.38 6.66 -3.88
N GLN A 126 7.30 6.59 -2.92
CA GLN A 126 8.40 5.63 -2.94
C GLN A 126 7.92 4.18 -2.82
N GLN A 127 6.93 3.90 -1.97
CA GLN A 127 6.31 2.58 -1.92
C GLN A 127 5.69 2.20 -3.27
N VAL A 128 4.98 3.12 -3.93
CA VAL A 128 4.44 2.89 -5.27
C VAL A 128 5.56 2.62 -6.27
N LYS A 129 6.59 3.45 -6.32
CA LYS A 129 7.75 3.27 -7.21
C LYS A 129 8.36 1.88 -7.03
N ALA A 130 8.71 1.52 -5.81
CA ALA A 130 9.38 0.26 -5.51
C ALA A 130 8.54 -0.98 -5.86
N TRP A 131 7.25 -0.99 -5.50
CA TRP A 131 6.38 -2.15 -5.73
C TRP A 131 5.92 -2.31 -7.18
N THR A 132 5.92 -1.24 -7.98
CA THR A 132 5.42 -1.29 -9.37
C THR A 132 6.46 -1.72 -10.39
N VAL A 133 7.75 -1.59 -10.08
CA VAL A 133 8.85 -1.95 -10.99
C VAL A 133 9.65 -3.16 -10.52
N THR A 134 9.31 -3.75 -9.37
CA THR A 134 10.07 -4.87 -8.79
C THR A 134 9.94 -6.15 -9.60
N GLU A 135 11.08 -6.83 -9.77
CA GLU A 135 11.16 -8.19 -10.34
C GLU A 135 11.38 -9.27 -9.26
N ALA A 136 11.41 -8.88 -7.98
CA ALA A 136 11.74 -9.80 -6.88
C ALA A 136 10.72 -10.94 -6.70
N LEU A 137 9.47 -10.72 -7.14
CA LEU A 137 8.37 -11.67 -7.11
C LEU A 137 7.24 -11.18 -8.02
N PRO A 138 6.31 -12.05 -8.45
CA PRO A 138 5.10 -11.61 -9.12
C PRO A 138 4.25 -10.72 -8.20
N VAL A 139 3.97 -9.49 -8.64
CA VAL A 139 3.11 -8.53 -7.94
C VAL A 139 1.94 -8.15 -8.84
N LEU A 140 0.71 -8.26 -8.34
CA LEU A 140 -0.47 -7.65 -8.96
C LEU A 140 -0.71 -6.30 -8.27
N CYS A 141 -0.43 -5.22 -8.98
CA CYS A 141 -0.69 -3.85 -8.54
C CYS A 141 -2.13 -3.47 -8.85
N LEU A 142 -2.81 -2.86 -7.88
CA LEU A 142 -4.23 -2.53 -7.93
C LEU A 142 -4.46 -1.12 -7.39
N ARG A 143 -5.06 -0.26 -8.21
CA ARG A 143 -5.67 0.98 -7.74
C ARG A 143 -6.87 0.61 -6.87
N TYR A 144 -6.99 1.20 -5.69
CA TYR A 144 -8.04 0.90 -4.73
C TYR A 144 -9.43 1.02 -5.34
N GLU A 145 -9.64 2.04 -6.17
CA GLU A 145 -10.92 2.34 -6.80
C GLU A 145 -11.40 1.19 -7.71
N ALA A 146 -10.47 0.44 -8.31
CA ALA A 146 -10.69 -0.70 -9.19
C ALA A 146 -10.66 -2.07 -8.46
N LEU A 147 -10.53 -2.09 -7.13
CA LEU A 147 -10.39 -3.32 -6.34
C LEU A 147 -11.59 -4.27 -6.52
N TRP A 148 -12.81 -3.73 -6.54
CA TRP A 148 -14.04 -4.50 -6.67
C TRP A 148 -14.18 -5.14 -8.05
N ASP A 149 -13.92 -4.39 -9.12
CA ASP A 149 -13.97 -4.91 -10.50
C ASP A 149 -12.83 -5.91 -10.77
N SER A 150 -11.76 -5.83 -9.98
CA SER A 150 -10.60 -6.73 -10.08
C SER A 150 -10.76 -8.05 -9.32
N VAL A 151 -11.87 -8.30 -8.62
CA VAL A 151 -12.07 -9.54 -7.83
C VAL A 151 -11.76 -10.83 -8.62
N PRO A 152 -12.27 -11.04 -9.85
CA PRO A 152 -11.94 -12.24 -10.63
C PRO A 152 -10.44 -12.34 -10.96
N ARG A 153 -9.79 -11.21 -11.22
CA ARG A 153 -8.35 -11.14 -11.49
C ARG A 153 -7.53 -11.47 -10.25
N ILE A 154 -7.91 -10.94 -9.09
CA ILE A 154 -7.27 -11.24 -7.80
C ILE A 154 -7.42 -12.72 -7.46
N ALA A 155 -8.62 -13.29 -7.67
CA ALA A 155 -8.89 -14.69 -7.39
C ALA A 155 -8.03 -15.62 -8.26
N ARG A 156 -7.93 -15.34 -9.57
CA ARG A 156 -7.05 -16.07 -10.48
C ARG A 156 -5.57 -15.90 -10.13
N PHE A 157 -5.14 -14.70 -9.77
CA PHE A 157 -3.75 -14.41 -9.46
C PHE A 157 -3.29 -15.09 -8.15
N THR A 158 -4.07 -14.96 -7.09
CA THR A 158 -3.77 -15.51 -5.76
C THR A 158 -4.14 -16.98 -5.62
N GLY A 159 -5.11 -17.43 -6.41
CA GLY A 159 -5.76 -18.73 -6.28
C GLY A 159 -6.80 -18.78 -5.16
N TYR A 160 -7.11 -17.70 -4.46
CA TYR A 160 -8.11 -17.68 -3.38
C TYR A 160 -9.45 -17.11 -3.89
N PRO A 161 -10.60 -17.71 -3.54
CA PRO A 161 -11.89 -17.09 -3.81
C PRO A 161 -12.02 -15.85 -2.94
N LEU A 162 -11.97 -14.67 -3.55
CA LEU A 162 -12.05 -13.40 -2.84
C LEU A 162 -13.49 -12.91 -2.83
N HIS A 163 -14.00 -12.59 -1.64
CA HIS A 163 -15.28 -11.91 -1.47
C HIS A 163 -15.02 -10.59 -0.74
N LEU A 164 -15.28 -9.47 -1.40
CA LEU A 164 -15.18 -8.15 -0.79
C LEU A 164 -16.57 -7.73 -0.29
N PRO A 165 -16.66 -7.00 0.83
CA PRO A 165 -17.91 -6.35 1.20
C PRO A 165 -18.26 -5.25 0.18
N PRO A 166 -19.51 -4.76 0.19
CA PRO A 166 -19.94 -3.67 -0.67
C PRO A 166 -19.01 -2.44 -0.59
N LYS A 167 -18.83 -1.75 -1.71
CA LYS A 167 -17.99 -0.55 -1.79
C LYS A 167 -18.66 0.59 -1.03
N THR A 168 -18.00 1.10 0.02
CA THR A 168 -18.43 2.29 0.74
C THR A 168 -17.71 3.52 0.19
N PRO A 169 -18.41 4.64 -0.08
CA PRO A 169 -17.76 5.91 -0.39
C PRO A 169 -16.80 6.33 0.72
N ARG A 170 -15.64 6.89 0.35
CA ARG A 170 -14.72 7.47 1.33
C ARG A 170 -15.31 8.78 1.84
N ALA A 171 -15.31 8.96 3.16
CA ALA A 171 -15.62 10.26 3.75
C ALA A 171 -14.51 11.25 3.40
N THR A 172 -14.91 12.45 2.96
CA THR A 172 -13.98 13.58 2.83
C THR A 172 -14.00 14.33 4.15
N PRO A 173 -12.87 14.42 4.87
CA PRO A 173 -12.85 15.16 6.11
C PRO A 173 -13.06 16.65 5.87
N ASP A 174 -13.73 17.28 6.81
CA ASP A 174 -13.77 18.73 6.90
C ASP A 174 -12.43 19.21 7.47
N LEU A 175 -11.76 20.10 6.75
CA LEU A 175 -10.42 20.60 7.06
C LEU A 175 -10.38 22.11 6.85
N PRO A 176 -9.66 22.86 7.71
CA PRO A 176 -9.35 24.25 7.45
C PRO A 176 -8.73 24.43 6.06
N GLU A 177 -9.13 25.49 5.38
CA GLU A 177 -8.71 25.76 3.99
C GLU A 177 -7.19 25.80 3.84
N SER A 178 -6.48 26.39 4.81
CA SER A 178 -5.01 26.43 4.81
C SER A 178 -4.36 25.04 4.85
N LEU A 179 -4.94 24.09 5.60
CA LEU A 179 -4.44 22.71 5.63
C LEU A 179 -4.78 21.96 4.34
N ARG A 180 -5.97 22.22 3.77
CA ARG A 180 -6.38 21.65 2.48
C ARG A 180 -5.40 22.07 1.38
N GLN A 181 -5.10 23.35 1.27
CA GLN A 181 -4.16 23.88 0.27
C GLN A 181 -2.75 23.29 0.41
N ARG A 182 -2.24 23.19 1.64
CA ARG A 182 -0.95 22.53 1.91
C ARG A 182 -0.95 21.06 1.51
N ALA A 183 -2.00 20.33 1.86
CA ALA A 183 -2.15 18.92 1.46
C ALA A 183 -2.21 18.78 -0.06
N GLU A 184 -2.92 19.68 -0.75
CA GLU A 184 -3.00 19.66 -2.21
C GLU A 184 -1.65 19.92 -2.87
N ALA A 185 -0.90 20.93 -2.38
CA ALA A 185 0.43 21.27 -2.89
C ALA A 185 1.40 20.08 -2.81
N VAL A 186 1.35 19.30 -1.73
CA VAL A 186 2.21 18.13 -1.54
C VAL A 186 1.76 16.94 -2.39
N TYR A 187 0.47 16.59 -2.32
CA TYR A 187 0.01 15.27 -2.79
C TYR A 187 -0.61 15.26 -4.17
N ARG A 188 -1.16 16.38 -4.67
CA ARG A 188 -1.73 16.40 -6.04
C ARG A 188 -0.67 16.19 -7.13
N PRO A 189 0.55 16.75 -7.03
CA PRO A 189 1.60 16.44 -7.99
C PRO A 189 1.97 14.95 -8.02
N LEU A 190 1.96 14.29 -6.85
CA LEU A 190 2.20 12.85 -6.75
C LEU A 190 1.03 12.08 -7.38
N ASP A 191 -0.21 12.43 -7.07
CA ASP A 191 -1.39 11.82 -7.67
C ASP A 191 -1.36 11.92 -9.20
N ALA A 192 -0.95 13.06 -9.76
CA ALA A 192 -0.81 13.23 -11.21
C ALA A 192 0.23 12.30 -11.86
N ILE A 193 1.26 11.87 -11.11
CA ILE A 193 2.20 10.85 -11.56
C ILE A 193 1.55 9.47 -11.46
N LEU A 194 0.89 9.17 -10.34
CA LEU A 194 0.23 7.89 -10.06
C LEU A 194 -0.95 7.62 -11.02
N ASP A 195 -1.61 8.67 -11.53
CA ASP A 195 -2.69 8.56 -12.51
C ASP A 195 -2.23 8.08 -13.89
N ARG A 196 -0.91 8.06 -14.13
CA ARG A 196 -0.34 7.45 -15.33
C ARG A 196 -0.28 5.92 -15.26
N LEU A 197 -0.44 5.34 -14.06
CA LEU A 197 -0.45 3.89 -13.87
C LEU A 197 -1.82 3.31 -14.23
N PRO A 198 -1.87 2.12 -14.89
CA PRO A 198 -3.12 1.40 -15.09
C PRO A 198 -3.79 1.05 -13.77
N ASP A 199 -5.10 0.86 -13.79
CA ASP A 199 -5.85 0.49 -12.59
C ASP A 199 -5.51 -0.89 -12.04
N ALA A 200 -5.12 -1.83 -12.91
CA ALA A 200 -4.69 -3.16 -12.54
C ALA A 200 -3.62 -3.69 -13.51
N PHE A 201 -2.43 -4.00 -13.01
CA PHE A 201 -1.30 -4.45 -13.80
C PHE A 201 -0.37 -5.35 -13.00
N VAL A 202 0.51 -6.09 -13.69
CA VAL A 202 1.57 -6.85 -13.04
C VAL A 202 2.81 -5.95 -12.99
N ALA A 203 3.50 -5.91 -11.86
CA ALA A 203 4.73 -5.13 -11.73
C ALA A 203 5.83 -5.64 -12.67
N GLY A 204 6.67 -4.72 -13.12
CA GLY A 204 7.83 -5.03 -13.96
C GLY A 204 8.52 -3.78 -14.50
N PRO A 205 9.69 -3.92 -15.15
CA PRO A 205 10.47 -2.80 -15.70
C PRO A 205 9.70 -1.93 -16.69
N GLU A 206 8.70 -2.48 -17.36
CA GLU A 206 7.81 -1.76 -18.27
C GLU A 206 7.01 -0.63 -17.57
N MET A 207 6.87 -0.68 -16.25
CA MET A 207 6.19 0.35 -15.46
C MET A 207 7.10 1.53 -15.14
N GLN A 208 8.42 1.41 -15.32
CA GLN A 208 9.41 2.44 -15.02
C GLN A 208 9.07 3.80 -15.65
N PRO A 209 8.65 3.90 -16.94
CA PRO A 209 8.31 5.19 -17.55
C PRO A 209 7.16 5.92 -16.86
N HIS A 210 6.24 5.19 -16.22
CA HIS A 210 5.08 5.76 -15.54
C HIS A 210 5.44 6.39 -14.18
N VAL A 211 6.47 5.86 -13.51
CA VAL A 211 6.89 6.27 -12.16
C VAL A 211 8.24 6.96 -12.11
N ARG A 212 8.88 7.20 -13.26
CA ARG A 212 10.22 7.83 -13.33
C ARG A 212 10.27 9.23 -12.71
N ASP A 213 9.15 9.94 -12.73
CA ASP A 213 9.05 11.31 -12.19
C ASP A 213 8.80 11.31 -10.68
N ILE A 214 8.64 10.15 -10.03
CA ILE A 214 8.58 10.05 -8.57
C ILE A 214 9.96 10.44 -8.01
N PRO A 215 10.05 11.51 -7.19
CA PRO A 215 11.31 12.00 -6.64
C PRO A 215 11.99 10.93 -5.78
N ASP A 216 13.29 10.71 -5.96
CA ASP A 216 14.05 9.70 -5.20
C ASP A 216 14.17 10.00 -3.70
N ASP A 217 14.00 11.26 -3.31
CA ASP A 217 14.00 11.67 -1.91
C ASP A 217 12.62 11.41 -1.26
N PRO A 218 12.52 10.52 -0.26
CA PRO A 218 11.29 10.32 0.50
C PRO A 218 10.85 11.57 1.28
N ALA A 219 11.71 12.58 1.42
CA ALA A 219 11.41 13.86 2.05
C ALA A 219 10.93 14.96 1.08
N PHE A 220 10.57 14.62 -0.17
CA PHE A 220 10.13 15.58 -1.19
C PHE A 220 9.14 16.63 -0.64
N SER A 221 9.58 17.90 -0.64
CA SER A 221 8.76 19.09 -0.39
C SER A 221 8.68 19.92 -1.67
N PRO A 222 7.47 20.33 -2.11
CA PRO A 222 7.31 21.23 -3.25
C PRO A 222 8.04 22.58 -3.07
N GLU A 223 8.13 23.08 -1.83
CA GLU A 223 8.75 24.37 -1.50
C GLU A 223 10.26 24.39 -1.74
N ALA A 224 10.94 23.25 -1.57
CA ALA A 224 12.38 23.11 -1.83
C ALA A 224 12.73 23.32 -3.32
N ARG A 225 11.76 23.17 -4.22
CA ARG A 225 11.95 23.35 -5.67
C ARG A 225 11.81 24.82 -6.11
N ALA A 226 11.01 25.61 -5.39
CA ALA A 226 10.81 27.04 -5.68
C ALA A 226 11.99 27.93 -5.26
N CYS A 227 12.84 27.45 -4.35
CA CYS A 227 14.08 28.15 -3.95
C CYS A 227 15.29 27.82 -4.84
N LEU A 228 15.14 26.92 -5.83
CA LEU A 228 16.19 26.48 -6.75
C LEU A 228 15.90 26.82 -8.22
N SER A 229 14.87 27.63 -8.47
CA SER A 229 14.48 28.17 -9.79
C SER A 229 14.48 29.69 -9.76
#